data_AF-A0A1Y0BMK3-F1
#
_entry.id   AF-A0A1Y0BMK3-F1
#
_cell.length_a   1.000
_cell.length_b   1.000
_cell.length_c   1.000
_cell.angle_alpha   90.00
_cell.angle_beta   90.00
_cell.angle_gamma   90.00
#
_symmetry.space_group_name_H-M   'P 1'
#
loop_
_entity.id
_entity.type
_entity.pdbx_description
1 polymer ?
#
loop_
_entity_poly.entity_id
_entity_poly.type
_entity_poly.pdbx_seq_one_letter_code
_entity_poly.pdbx_strand_id
1 'polypeptide(L)' 'MAINCPRCGGEHARVEHQGKEHGAVIWTVHYCTACCFTWRDSEPALSIDPAKRKKVFQIDPSHPERFGVVIPTVAR' A
#
# COMPACT_ATOMS: atom_id res chain seq x y z
N MET A 1 -8.11 -8.29 -12.34
CA MET A 1 -7.24 -7.12 -12.54
C MET A 1 -6.28 -7.04 -11.37
N ALA A 2 -4.98 -7.00 -11.62
CA ALA A 2 -4.02 -6.68 -10.56
C ALA A 2 -4.27 -5.23 -10.11
N ILE A 3 -4.33 -4.99 -8.80
CA ILE A 3 -4.46 -3.63 -8.27
C ILE A 3 -3.04 -3.09 -8.04
N ASN A 4 -2.70 -1.99 -8.72
CA ASN A 4 -1.36 -1.41 -8.57
C ASN A 4 -1.25 -0.77 -7.19
N CYS A 5 -0.11 -0.99 -6.52
CA CYS A 5 0.12 -0.38 -5.22
C CYS A 5 0.15 1.14 -5.37
N PRO A 6 -0.69 1.89 -4.63
CA PRO A 6 -0.74 3.34 -4.77
C PRO A 6 0.50 4.05 -4.23
N ARG A 7 1.35 3.33 -3.48
CA ARG A 7 2.57 3.86 -2.87
C ARG A 7 3.80 3.65 -3.74
N CYS A 8 3.99 2.45 -4.28
CA CYS A 8 5.18 2.12 -5.07
C CYS A 8 4.91 1.83 -6.55
N GLY A 9 3.66 1.85 -7.00
CA GLY A 9 3.26 1.60 -8.39
C GLY A 9 3.35 0.14 -8.85
N GLY A 10 3.93 -0.76 -8.04
CA GLY A 10 4.12 -2.16 -8.41
C GLY A 10 2.83 -3.00 -8.39
N GLU A 11 2.82 -4.07 -9.18
CA GLU A 11 1.68 -4.99 -9.37
C GLU A 11 1.64 -6.14 -8.35
N HIS A 12 2.29 -5.95 -7.20
CA HIS A 12 2.50 -6.98 -6.18
C HIS A 12 1.49 -6.90 -5.02
N ALA A 13 0.21 -6.68 -5.33
CA ALA A 13 -0.84 -6.55 -4.32
C ALA A 13 -1.68 -7.83 -4.20
N ARG A 14 -1.96 -8.24 -2.96
CA ARG A 14 -2.92 -9.32 -2.64
C ARG A 14 -4.09 -8.80 -1.83
N VAL A 15 -5.23 -9.48 -1.91
CA VAL A 15 -6.39 -9.21 -1.07
C VAL A 15 -6.16 -9.85 0.30
N GLU A 16 -6.34 -9.07 1.37
CA GLU A 16 -6.25 -9.54 2.75
C GLU A 16 -7.63 -9.80 3.35
N HIS A 17 -8.57 -8.87 3.16
CA HIS A 17 -9.90 -8.96 3.77
C HIS A 17 -10.95 -8.21 2.95
N GLN A 18 -12.22 -8.56 3.14
CA GLN A 18 -13.36 -7.87 2.54
C GLN A 18 -14.42 -7.59 3.59
N GLY A 19 -14.88 -6.34 3.63
CA GLY A 19 -16.08 -5.97 4.38
C GLY A 19 -17.31 -6.28 3.56
N LYS A 20 -18.30 -6.95 4.17
CA LYS A 20 -19.55 -7.29 3.51
C LYS A 20 -20.74 -6.76 4.29
N GLU A 21 -21.71 -6.19 3.58
CA GLU A 21 -23.00 -5.75 4.12
C GLU A 21 -24.10 -6.34 3.23
N HIS A 22 -25.11 -6.99 3.84
CA HIS A 22 -26.16 -7.72 3.11
C HIS A 22 -25.64 -8.70 2.03
N GLY A 23 -24.48 -9.31 2.26
CA GLY A 23 -23.83 -10.24 1.34
C GLY A 23 -23.04 -9.59 0.20
N ALA A 24 -23.11 -8.26 0.03
CA ALA A 24 -22.33 -7.51 -0.95
C ALA A 24 -21.00 -7.02 -0.36
N VAL A 25 -19.92 -7.06 -1.16
CA VAL A 25 -18.63 -6.48 -0.76
C VAL A 25 -18.71 -4.96 -0.88
N ILE A 26 -18.44 -4.27 0.23
CA ILE A 26 -18.47 -2.80 0.31
C ILE A 26 -17.08 -2.17 0.36
N TRP A 27 -16.05 -2.94 0.74
CA TRP A 27 -14.65 -2.57 0.64
C TRP A 27 -13.75 -3.81 0.68
N THR A 28 -12.56 -3.68 0.12
CA THR A 28 -11.50 -4.69 0.08
C THR A 28 -10.21 -4.10 0.65
N VAL A 29 -9.59 -4.79 1.61
CA VAL A 29 -8.24 -4.49 2.08
C VAL A 29 -7.23 -5.17 1.17
N HIS A 30 -6.28 -4.40 0.69
CA HIS A 30 -5.16 -4.85 -0.14
C HIS A 30 -3.84 -4.66 0.62
N TYR A 31 -2.91 -5.58 0.40
CA TYR A 31 -1.55 -5.52 0.90
C TYR A 31 -0.55 -5.66 -0.24
N CYS A 32 0.39 -4.73 -0.35
CA CYS A 32 1.49 -4.82 -1.29
C CYS A 32 2.65 -5.60 -0.68
N THR A 33 3.02 -6.73 -1.28
CA THR A 33 4.12 -7.58 -0.80
C THR A 33 5.51 -7.00 -1.09
N ALA A 34 5.62 -6.00 -1.96
CA ALA A 34 6.90 -5.34 -2.26
C ALA A 34 7.23 -4.23 -1.26
N CYS A 35 6.26 -3.38 -0.94
CA CYS A 35 6.50 -2.23 -0.04
C CYS A 35 5.81 -2.35 1.31
N CYS A 36 5.06 -3.41 1.59
CA CYS A 36 4.29 -3.62 2.82
C CYS A 36 3.21 -2.54 3.09
N PHE A 37 2.74 -1.83 2.07
CA PHE A 37 1.64 -0.87 2.23
C PHE A 37 0.30 -1.61 2.25
N THR A 38 -0.57 -1.24 3.19
CA THR A 38 -1.93 -1.75 3.30
C THR A 38 -2.92 -0.61 3.09
N TRP A 39 -3.99 -0.83 2.30
CA TRP A 39 -5.05 0.16 2.06
C TRP A 39 -6.39 -0.52 1.78
N ARG A 40 -7.49 0.24 1.89
CA ARG A 40 -8.80 -0.18 1.36
C ARG A 40 -9.04 0.45 -0.01
N ASP A 41 -9.73 -0.26 -0.90
CA ASP A 41 -10.24 0.31 -2.15
C ASP A 41 -11.20 1.50 -1.94
N SER A 42 -11.81 1.61 -0.75
CA SER A 42 -12.71 2.69 -0.35
C SER A 42 -12.02 3.92 0.26
N GLU A 43 -10.68 3.97 0.31
CA GLU A 43 -9.97 5.14 0.85
C GLU A 43 -10.11 6.38 -0.06
N PRO A 44 -9.98 7.61 0.48
CA PRO A 44 -9.99 8.82 -0.34
C PRO A 44 -8.91 8.80 -1.42
N ALA A 45 -9.17 9.43 -2.57
CA ALA A 45 -8.24 9.45 -3.69
C ALA A 45 -6.86 10.08 -3.32
N LEU A 46 -6.82 11.05 -2.40
CA LEU A 46 -5.56 11.59 -1.88
C LEU A 46 -4.68 10.54 -1.18
N SER A 47 -5.28 9.42 -0.76
CA SER A 47 -4.59 8.29 -0.14
C SER A 47 -4.20 7.22 -1.16
N ILE A 48 -5.05 6.90 -2.14
CA ILE A 48 -4.88 5.70 -2.98
C ILE A 48 -4.84 5.94 -4.49
N ASP A 49 -4.96 7.17 -4.96
CA ASP A 49 -4.76 7.53 -6.37
C ASP A 49 -3.31 8.04 -6.55
N PRO A 50 -2.44 7.31 -7.27
CA PRO A 50 -1.05 7.73 -7.50
C PRO A 50 -0.91 9.13 -8.10
N ALA A 51 -1.89 9.57 -8.91
CA ALA A 51 -1.86 10.88 -9.54
C ALA A 51 -2.21 12.02 -8.58
N LYS A 52 -2.95 11.73 -7.49
CA LYS A 52 -3.40 12.72 -6.50
C LYS A 52 -2.63 12.65 -5.18
N ARG A 53 -2.04 11.50 -4.85
CA ARG A 53 -1.25 11.28 -3.64
C ARG A 53 0.03 12.12 -3.68
N LYS A 54 0.30 12.86 -2.61
CA LYS A 54 1.50 13.71 -2.50
C LYS A 54 2.78 12.90 -2.70
N LYS A 55 3.64 13.32 -3.65
CA LYS A 55 4.90 12.68 -4.06
C LYS A 55 5.83 12.23 -2.92
N VAL A 56 5.81 12.93 -1.79
CA VAL A 56 6.62 12.61 -0.61
C VAL A 56 6.26 11.27 0.04
N PHE A 57 5.06 10.74 -0.23
CA PHE A 57 4.60 9.48 0.34
C PHE A 57 4.85 8.26 -0.56
N GLN A 58 5.38 8.46 -1.77
CA GLN A 58 5.74 7.40 -2.70
C GLN A 58 7.11 6.83 -2.30
N ILE A 59 7.29 5.53 -2.49
CA ILE A 59 8.56 4.86 -2.18
C ILE A 59 8.99 3.96 -3.33
N ASP A 60 10.28 3.72 -3.42
CA ASP A 60 10.87 2.71 -4.30
C ASP A 60 11.37 1.52 -3.45
N PRO A 61 10.63 0.40 -3.40
CA PRO A 61 11.01 -0.77 -2.62
C PRO A 61 12.21 -1.53 -3.20
N SER A 62 12.68 -1.21 -4.41
CA SER A 62 13.89 -1.81 -4.98
C SER A 62 15.19 -1.25 -4.41
N HIS A 63 15.11 -0.13 -3.68
CA HIS A 63 16.24 0.56 -3.04
C HIS A 63 15.98 0.79 -1.53
N PRO A 64 15.79 -0.27 -0.72
CA PRO A 64 15.46 -0.14 0.70
C PRO A 64 16.56 0.51 1.54
N GLU A 65 17.82 0.50 1.06
CA GLU A 65 18.96 1.17 1.68
C GLU A 65 18.81 2.69 1.72
N ARG A 66 17.91 3.27 0.92
CA ARG A 66 17.61 4.71 0.90
C ARG A 66 16.60 5.12 1.98
N PHE A 67 15.97 4.16 2.66
CA PHE A 67 14.97 4.46 3.67
C PHE A 67 15.62 5.00 4.95
N GLY A 68 14.97 5.99 5.56
CA GLY A 68 15.39 6.49 6.86
C GLY A 68 15.29 5.40 7.92
N VAL A 69 16.38 5.13 8.62
CA VAL A 69 16.40 4.22 9.78
C VAL A 69 15.82 4.98 10.98
N VAL A 70 14.55 4.73 11.29
CA VAL A 70 13.85 5.37 12.42
C VAL A 70 14.09 4.61 13.73
N ILE A 71 14.22 3.28 13.64
CA ILE A 71 14.52 2.41 14.77
C ILE A 71 15.95 1.91 14.59
N PRO A 72 16.90 2.27 15.49
CA PRO A 72 18.27 1.78 15.40
C PRO A 72 18.29 0.26 15.40
N THR A 73 19.13 -0.33 14.54
CA THR A 73 19.43 -1.75 14.64
C THR A 73 20.14 -1.98 15.96
N VAL A 74 19.56 -2.78 16.86
CA VAL A 74 20.33 -3.33 17.99
C VAL A 74 21.44 -4.18 17.39
N ALA A 75 22.69 -3.76 17.60
CA ALA A 75 23.84 -4.60 17.31
C ALA A 75 23.65 -5.90 18.08
N ARG A 76 23.58 -7.01 17.35
CA ARG A 76 23.58 -8.35 17.94
C ARG A 76 24.99 -8.70 18.39
#